data_AF-A0A9D3WNM2-F1
#
_entry.id   AF-A0A9D3WNM2-F1
#
_cell.length_a   1.000
_cell.length_b   1.000
_cell.length_c   1.000
_cell.angle_alpha   90.00
_cell.angle_beta   90.00
_cell.angle_gamma   90.00
#
_symmetry.space_group_name_H-M   'P 1'
#
loop_
_entity.id
_entity.type
_entity.pdbx_description
1 polymer ?
#
loop_
_entity_poly.entity_id
_entity_poly.type
_entity_poly.pdbx_seq_one_letter_code
_entity_poly.pdbx_strand_id
1 'polypeptide(L)'
;MAATSRKLLNNETRLHLIRHAHELHNSKEGTNPQLSPLGSQQVRDERKNLFATGVMQRIQLVVTSPMLRTLQTSVGVFVGSEKHGDNCNNHPRIIATELCRVRMIESEDDISWEAEESETDEAVAARGVEFIKWLLEREEKEIAVVSHGGFLQQTLLAIGHKCHPLVDGDNLTP
;
A
#
# COMPACT_ATOMS: atom_id res chain seq x y z
N MET A 1 -13.69 -3.75 -44.11
CA MET A 1 -14.51 -3.05 -43.08
C MET A 1 -15.03 -4.13 -42.15
N ALA A 2 -14.76 -4.19 -40.85
CA ALA A 2 -14.55 -3.13 -39.87
C ALA A 2 -13.24 -3.32 -39.09
N ALA A 3 -12.50 -2.23 -38.94
CA ALA A 3 -11.50 -2.10 -37.90
C ALA A 3 -12.25 -1.89 -36.58
N THR A 4 -12.40 -2.94 -35.78
CA THR A 4 -12.76 -2.75 -34.37
C THR A 4 -11.52 -2.22 -33.68
N SER A 5 -11.30 -0.92 -33.85
CA SER A 5 -10.38 -0.15 -33.02
C SER A 5 -10.77 -0.45 -31.58
N ARG A 6 -10.02 -1.33 -30.92
CA ARG A 6 -9.88 -1.26 -29.47
C ARG A 6 -9.31 0.13 -29.24
N LYS A 7 -10.20 1.10 -29.08
CA LYS A 7 -9.94 2.26 -28.24
C LYS A 7 -9.61 1.63 -26.89
N LEU A 8 -8.33 1.31 -26.68
CA LEU A 8 -7.78 1.03 -25.39
C LEU A 8 -8.11 2.30 -24.61
N LEU A 9 -9.15 2.21 -23.78
CA LEU A 9 -9.56 3.29 -22.90
C LEU A 9 -8.31 3.64 -22.09
N ASN A 10 -7.79 4.83 -22.32
CA ASN A 10 -6.56 5.35 -21.74
C ASN A 10 -6.80 5.73 -20.26
N ASN A 11 -7.35 4.80 -19.48
CA ASN A 11 -7.89 4.97 -18.14
C ASN A 11 -7.17 4.05 -17.13
N GLU A 12 -5.89 3.80 -17.38
CA GLU A 12 -5.05 2.95 -16.53
C GLU A 12 -4.77 3.67 -15.20
N THR A 13 -5.23 3.08 -14.09
CA THR A 13 -4.88 3.53 -12.74
C THR A 13 -3.62 2.80 -12.29
N ARG A 14 -2.60 3.55 -11.89
CA ARG A 14 -1.34 3.03 -11.36
C ARG A 14 -1.33 3.13 -9.84
N LEU A 15 -1.13 1.99 -9.19
CA LEU A 15 -1.03 1.87 -7.74
C LEU A 15 0.43 1.67 -7.32
N HIS A 16 0.92 2.50 -6.40
CA HIS A 16 2.26 2.39 -5.81
C HIS A 16 2.10 1.84 -4.39
N LEU A 17 2.40 0.54 -4.21
CA LEU A 17 2.21 -0.14 -2.94
C LEU A 17 3.47 0.01 -2.07
N ILE A 18 3.29 0.52 -0.85
CA ILE A 18 4.36 0.85 0.09
C ILE A 18 4.04 0.20 1.43
N ARG A 19 4.94 -0.63 1.95
CA ARG A 19 4.87 -1.12 3.34
C ARG A 19 5.34 0.00 4.27
N HIS A 20 4.76 0.11 5.47
CA HIS A 20 5.27 1.03 6.48
C HIS A 20 6.73 0.77 6.82
N ALA A 21 7.41 1.81 7.27
CA ALA A 21 8.76 1.70 7.79
C ALA A 21 8.79 1.01 9.17
N HIS A 22 9.99 0.62 9.58
CA HIS A 22 10.24 -0.13 10.80
C HIS A 22 9.79 0.62 12.06
N GLU A 23 8.88 0.01 12.81
CA GLU A 23 8.40 0.46 14.11
C GLU A 23 9.40 0.18 15.23
N LEU A 24 9.16 0.75 16.41
CA LEU A 24 9.85 0.35 17.63
C LEU A 24 9.29 -1.00 18.11
N HIS A 25 10.11 -2.05 18.07
CA HIS A 25 9.79 -3.30 18.75
C HIS A 25 10.00 -3.15 20.26
N ASN A 26 9.00 -3.56 21.04
CA ASN A 26 9.06 -3.65 22.50
C ASN A 26 9.06 -2.32 23.28
N SER A 27 8.50 -1.23 22.73
CA SER A 27 8.14 -0.11 23.60
C SER A 27 6.93 -0.49 24.43
N LYS A 28 6.88 -0.09 25.70
CA LYS A 28 5.70 -0.21 26.57
C LYS A 28 4.49 0.63 26.06
N GLU A 29 4.53 1.08 24.81
CA GLU A 29 3.60 2.01 24.18
C GLU A 29 2.62 1.27 23.26
N GLY A 30 1.75 0.46 23.86
CA GLY A 30 0.43 0.14 23.31
C GLY A 30 0.36 -0.59 21.95
N THR A 31 -0.88 -0.84 21.53
CA THR A 31 -1.25 -1.63 20.33
C THR A 31 -0.96 -0.92 18.99
N ASN A 32 -0.26 0.23 19.01
CA ASN A 32 -0.03 1.07 17.83
C ASN A 32 1.34 1.76 17.87
N PRO A 33 2.43 0.99 17.71
CA PRO A 33 3.79 1.51 17.88
C PRO A 33 4.13 2.56 16.81
N GLN A 34 4.94 3.54 17.21
CA GLN A 34 5.53 4.56 16.34
C GLN A 34 6.77 4.05 15.60
N LEU A 35 7.21 4.80 14.57
CA LEU A 35 8.45 4.52 13.85
C LEU A 35 9.69 4.63 14.74
N SER A 36 10.63 3.71 14.52
CA SER A 36 11.96 3.75 15.13
C SER A 36 12.88 4.79 14.45
N PRO A 37 14.08 5.07 14.99
CA PRO A 37 15.10 5.84 14.28
C PRO A 37 15.49 5.22 12.93
N LEU A 38 15.53 3.89 12.85
CA LEU A 38 15.74 3.16 11.60
C LEU A 38 14.56 3.39 10.63
N GLY A 39 13.32 3.29 11.12
CA GLY A 39 12.13 3.58 10.32
C GLY A 39 12.11 5.02 9.79
N SER A 40 12.56 5.97 10.60
CA SER A 40 12.70 7.37 10.18
C SER A 40 13.75 7.55 9.07
N GLN A 41 14.84 6.75 9.09
CA GLN A 41 15.84 6.74 8.03
C GLN A 41 15.26 6.12 6.75
N GLN A 42 14.58 4.97 6.85
CA GLN A 42 13.90 4.33 5.72
C GLN A 42 12.90 5.28 5.02
N VAL A 43 12.13 6.03 5.79
CA VAL A 43 11.22 7.07 5.26
C VAL A 43 11.95 8.14 4.45
N ARG A 44 13.10 8.62 4.94
CA ARG A 44 13.90 9.62 4.22
C ARG A 44 14.48 9.06 2.92
N ASP A 45 14.96 7.82 2.97
CA ASP A 45 15.55 7.18 1.80
C ASP A 45 14.51 6.88 0.74
N GLU A 46 13.32 6.43 1.15
CA GLU A 46 12.20 6.20 0.24
C GLU A 46 11.70 7.52 -0.38
N ARG A 47 11.60 8.60 0.40
CA ARG A 47 11.28 9.93 -0.15
C ARG A 47 12.26 10.31 -1.27
N LYS A 48 13.57 10.19 -1.03
CA LYS A 48 14.61 10.47 -2.04
C LYS A 48 14.46 9.60 -3.28
N ASN A 49 14.16 8.30 -3.09
CA ASN A 49 13.93 7.37 -4.18
C ASN A 49 12.73 7.78 -5.05
N LEU A 50 11.60 8.15 -4.44
CA LEU A 50 10.41 8.60 -5.16
C LEU A 50 10.64 9.92 -5.93
N PHE A 51 11.47 10.82 -5.41
CA PHE A 51 11.90 12.01 -6.17
C PHE A 51 12.80 11.65 -7.34
N ALA A 52 13.81 10.80 -7.12
CA ALA A 52 14.78 10.41 -8.15
C ALA A 52 14.11 9.66 -9.31
N THR A 53 13.07 8.87 -9.03
CA THR A 53 12.31 8.11 -10.03
C THR A 53 11.21 8.93 -10.72
N GLY A 54 10.93 10.15 -10.25
CA GLY A 54 9.82 10.97 -10.78
C GLY A 54 8.43 10.48 -10.37
N VAL A 55 8.33 9.55 -9.40
CA VAL A 55 7.04 9.06 -8.89
C VAL A 55 6.38 10.12 -8.03
N MET A 56 7.15 10.81 -7.18
CA MET A 56 6.65 11.79 -6.22
C MET A 56 5.75 12.86 -6.87
N GLN A 57 6.18 13.39 -8.02
CA GLN A 57 5.48 14.46 -8.74
C GLN A 57 4.19 13.98 -9.44
N ARG A 58 4.02 12.67 -9.61
CA ARG A 58 2.86 12.08 -10.28
C ARG A 58 1.78 11.67 -9.30
N ILE A 59 2.10 11.40 -8.04
CA ILE A 59 1.13 10.96 -7.03
C ILE A 59 0.05 12.05 -6.83
N GLN A 60 -1.21 11.65 -7.04
CA GLN A 60 -2.39 12.50 -6.88
C GLN A 60 -3.06 12.28 -5.52
N LEU A 61 -3.00 11.03 -5.03
CA LEU A 61 -3.61 10.58 -3.80
C LEU A 61 -2.69 9.60 -3.06
N VAL A 62 -2.59 9.77 -1.75
CA VAL A 62 -2.01 8.78 -0.83
C VAL A 62 -3.14 8.19 -0.01
N VAL A 63 -3.33 6.88 -0.10
CA VAL A 63 -4.26 6.13 0.74
C VAL A 63 -3.45 5.36 1.77
N THR A 64 -3.80 5.46 3.03
CA THR A 64 -2.99 4.88 4.11
C THR A 64 -3.84 4.14 5.13
N SER A 65 -3.26 3.10 5.72
CA SER A 65 -3.82 2.46 6.91
C SER A 65 -3.88 3.48 8.06
N PRO A 66 -4.92 3.46 8.90
CA PRO A 66 -5.08 4.35 10.04
C PRO A 66 -4.11 4.04 11.21
N MET A 67 -3.19 3.06 11.06
CA MET A 67 -2.17 2.80 12.08
C MET A 67 -1.12 3.92 12.13
N LEU A 68 -0.54 4.16 13.31
CA LEU A 68 0.36 5.29 13.55
C LEU A 68 1.61 5.19 12.67
N ARG A 69 2.23 4.00 12.59
CA ARG A 69 3.40 3.76 11.74
C ARG A 69 3.13 3.99 10.24
N THR A 70 1.95 3.64 9.74
CA THR A 70 1.57 3.88 8.34
C THR A 70 1.30 5.36 8.08
N LEU A 71 0.65 6.06 9.02
CA LEU A 71 0.47 7.51 8.98
C LEU A 71 1.81 8.25 9.01
N GLN A 72 2.70 7.91 9.94
CA GLN A 72 4.04 8.51 10.04
C GLN A 72 4.88 8.25 8.79
N THR A 73 4.80 7.04 8.24
CA THR A 73 5.45 6.71 6.95
C THR A 73 4.88 7.57 5.83
N SER A 74 3.56 7.67 5.72
CA SER A 74 2.89 8.44 4.65
C SER A 74 3.24 9.91 4.70
N VAL A 75 3.13 10.53 5.89
CA VAL A 75 3.47 11.95 6.08
C VAL A 75 4.95 12.17 5.86
N GLY A 76 5.83 11.33 6.40
CA GLY A 76 7.26 11.48 6.24
C GLY A 76 7.71 11.34 4.77
N VAL A 77 7.15 10.38 4.03
CA VAL A 77 7.49 10.15 2.62
C VAL A 77 6.94 11.23 1.73
N PHE A 78 5.66 11.63 1.87
CA PHE A 78 4.98 12.49 0.90
C PHE A 78 4.89 13.96 1.29
N VAL A 79 4.94 14.29 2.59
CA VAL A 79 4.81 15.66 3.12
C VAL A 79 6.12 16.22 3.66
N GLY A 80 7.02 15.37 4.17
CA GLY A 80 8.24 15.79 4.87
C GLY A 80 9.05 16.85 4.12
N SER A 81 9.67 17.80 4.83
CA SER A 81 10.45 18.86 4.19
C SER A 81 11.88 18.40 3.87
N GLU A 82 12.30 18.56 2.62
CA GLU A 82 13.73 18.70 2.32
C GLU A 82 14.12 20.14 2.66
N LYS A 83 15.15 20.33 3.49
CA LYS A 83 15.75 21.66 3.67
C LYS A 83 16.48 22.03 2.38
N HIS A 84 15.80 22.62 1.41
CA HIS A 84 16.27 23.70 0.53
C HIS A 84 15.31 23.91 -0.66
N GLY A 85 14.65 25.07 -0.69
CA GLY A 85 14.26 25.73 -1.95
C GLY A 85 13.09 25.14 -2.75
N ASP A 86 12.38 24.12 -2.26
CA ASP A 86 11.28 23.53 -3.03
C ASP A 86 9.98 24.32 -2.82
N ASN A 87 9.54 25.04 -3.85
CA ASN A 87 8.27 25.77 -3.89
C ASN A 87 7.10 24.78 -4.05
N CYS A 88 6.98 23.80 -3.16
CA CYS A 88 6.05 22.68 -3.28
C CYS A 88 4.81 22.86 -2.39
N ASN A 89 3.99 23.88 -2.66
CA ASN A 89 2.67 24.00 -2.02
C ASN A 89 1.66 22.91 -2.45
N ASN A 90 2.08 21.92 -3.24
CA ASN A 90 1.19 20.91 -3.82
C ASN A 90 1.54 19.52 -3.27
N HIS A 91 1.11 19.26 -2.04
CA HIS A 91 1.25 17.96 -1.40
C HIS A 91 0.07 17.08 -1.85
N PRO A 92 0.28 15.79 -2.13
CA PRO A 92 -0.83 14.90 -2.48
C PRO A 92 -1.80 14.82 -1.31
N ARG A 93 -3.10 14.67 -1.62
CA ARG A 93 -4.10 14.44 -0.57
C ARG A 93 -3.81 13.11 0.12
N ILE A 94 -3.93 13.06 1.44
CA ILE A 94 -3.76 11.83 2.22
C ILE A 94 -5.11 11.44 2.83
N ILE A 95 -5.54 10.20 2.60
CA ILE A 95 -6.76 9.62 3.17
C ILE A 95 -6.39 8.39 3.98
N ALA A 96 -6.74 8.39 5.27
CA ALA A 96 -6.65 7.21 6.11
C ALA A 96 -7.96 6.41 6.01
N THR A 97 -7.89 5.10 5.77
CA THR A 97 -9.10 4.26 5.60
C THR A 97 -8.97 2.90 6.27
N GLU A 98 -10.05 2.47 6.91
CA GLU A 98 -10.19 1.16 7.53
C GLU A 98 -10.09 0.01 6.51
N LEU A 99 -10.34 0.27 5.23
CA LEU A 99 -10.27 -0.74 4.17
C LEU A 99 -8.88 -1.38 4.03
N CYS A 100 -7.81 -0.66 4.39
CA CYS A 100 -6.44 -1.19 4.36
C CYS A 100 -5.79 -1.25 5.75
N ARG A 101 -6.59 -1.21 6.83
CA ARG A 101 -6.11 -1.49 8.20
C ARG A 101 -5.67 -2.96 8.30
N VAL A 102 -4.67 -3.25 9.11
CA VAL A 102 -4.44 -4.62 9.62
C VAL A 102 -5.12 -4.80 10.96
N ARG A 103 -5.97 -5.82 11.06
CA ARG A 103 -6.50 -6.31 12.34
C ARG A 103 -5.64 -7.49 12.75
N MET A 104 -4.59 -7.19 13.53
CA MET A 104 -3.65 -8.14 14.13
C MET A 104 -3.43 -9.41 13.31
N ILE A 105 -2.73 -9.30 12.18
CA ILE A 105 -2.18 -10.46 11.49
C ILE A 105 -1.07 -11.00 12.38
N GLU A 106 -1.17 -12.26 12.80
CA GLU A 106 -0.06 -12.96 13.43
C GLU A 106 1.13 -12.96 12.46
N SER A 107 2.25 -12.42 12.94
CA SER A 107 3.57 -12.27 12.29
C SER A 107 3.84 -10.99 11.49
N GLU A 108 4.75 -10.17 12.03
CA GLU A 108 5.89 -9.63 11.26
C GLU A 108 7.21 -9.84 12.06
N ASP A 109 7.30 -10.98 12.77
CA ASP A 109 8.36 -11.45 13.71
C ASP A 109 8.11 -11.15 15.21
N ASP A 110 7.70 -12.22 15.89
CA ASP A 110 7.58 -12.45 17.34
C ASP A 110 6.25 -12.13 18.06
N ILE A 111 5.85 -13.13 18.84
CA ILE A 111 4.54 -13.42 19.43
C ILE A 111 4.41 -12.64 20.73
N SER A 112 3.33 -11.87 20.93
CA SER A 112 2.85 -11.61 22.29
C SER A 112 1.44 -11.03 22.40
N TRP A 113 0.56 -11.92 22.88
CA TRP A 113 -0.62 -11.74 23.73
C TRP A 113 -2.02 -11.59 23.13
N GLU A 114 -2.87 -12.41 23.76
CA GLU A 114 -4.29 -12.67 23.58
C GLU A 114 -5.16 -11.41 23.65
N ALA A 115 -6.01 -11.23 22.65
CA ALA A 115 -7.46 -11.05 22.77
C ALA A 115 -8.01 -10.32 21.52
N GLU A 116 -9.01 -10.95 20.91
CA GLU A 116 -9.80 -10.59 19.71
C GLU A 116 -9.23 -11.10 18.37
N GLU A 117 -10.06 -11.92 17.71
CA GLU A 117 -9.77 -12.79 16.56
C GLU A 117 -8.84 -12.15 15.52
N SER A 118 -7.67 -12.76 15.34
CA SER A 118 -6.78 -12.48 14.21
C SER A 118 -7.57 -12.64 12.91
N GLU A 119 -7.46 -11.65 12.02
CA GLU A 119 -8.13 -11.71 10.74
C GLU A 119 -7.46 -12.79 9.88
N THR A 120 -8.21 -13.83 9.53
CA THR A 120 -7.76 -14.92 8.63
C THR A 120 -7.27 -14.35 7.30
N ASP A 121 -6.29 -15.00 6.67
CA ASP A 121 -5.77 -14.62 5.35
C ASP A 121 -6.88 -14.47 4.30
N GLU A 122 -7.90 -15.33 4.33
CA GLU A 122 -9.06 -15.27 3.43
C GLU A 122 -9.89 -14.00 3.64
N ALA A 123 -10.09 -13.58 4.90
CA ALA A 123 -10.79 -12.34 5.22
C ALA A 123 -9.98 -11.11 4.79
N VAL A 124 -8.66 -11.12 5.01
CA VAL A 124 -7.74 -10.08 4.51
C VAL A 124 -7.79 -9.99 2.99
N ALA A 125 -7.75 -11.13 2.30
CA ALA A 125 -7.83 -11.24 0.85
C ALA A 125 -9.16 -10.70 0.30
N ALA A 126 -10.29 -11.08 0.91
CA ALA A 126 -11.61 -10.60 0.51
C ALA A 126 -11.71 -9.06 0.64
N ARG A 127 -11.27 -8.51 1.77
CA ARG A 127 -11.22 -7.07 2.00
C ARG A 127 -10.23 -6.37 1.09
N GLY A 128 -9.09 -7.00 0.79
CA GLY A 128 -8.12 -6.53 -0.20
C GLY A 128 -8.74 -6.35 -1.59
N VAL A 129 -9.58 -7.30 -2.02
CA VAL A 129 -10.30 -7.18 -3.31
C VAL A 129 -11.29 -6.01 -3.30
N GLU A 130 -12.04 -5.83 -2.21
CA GLU A 130 -12.96 -4.68 -2.07
C GLU A 130 -12.20 -3.35 -2.06
N PHE A 131 -11.07 -3.30 -1.36
CA PHE A 131 -10.19 -2.15 -1.31
C PHE A 131 -9.67 -1.78 -2.71
N ILE A 132 -9.22 -2.76 -3.50
CA ILE A 132 -8.77 -2.53 -4.88
C ILE A 132 -9.92 -2.02 -5.76
N LYS A 133 -11.13 -2.60 -5.66
CA LYS A 133 -12.30 -2.08 -6.40
C LYS A 133 -12.58 -0.63 -6.04
N TRP A 134 -12.58 -0.31 -4.76
CA TRP A 134 -12.78 1.06 -4.26
C TRP A 134 -11.72 2.04 -4.78
N LEU A 135 -10.46 1.60 -4.91
CA LEU A 135 -9.38 2.39 -5.52
C LEU A 135 -9.57 2.58 -7.03
N LEU A 136 -10.05 1.57 -7.75
CA LEU A 136 -10.26 1.63 -9.20
C LEU A 136 -11.45 2.52 -9.59
N GLU A 137 -12.39 2.76 -8.67
CA GLU A 137 -13.51 3.70 -8.82
C GLU A 137 -13.12 5.17 -8.58
N ARG A 138 -11.88 5.42 -8.13
CA ARG A 138 -11.37 6.77 -7.89
C ARG A 138 -11.11 7.52 -9.20
N GLU A 139 -11.19 8.85 -9.11
CA GLU A 139 -10.87 9.71 -10.26
C GLU A 139 -9.35 9.80 -10.49
N GLU A 140 -8.57 9.65 -9.42
CA GLU A 140 -7.12 9.70 -9.42
C GLU A 140 -6.50 8.51 -10.17
N LYS A 141 -5.43 8.78 -10.94
CA LYS A 141 -4.76 7.78 -11.78
C LYS A 141 -3.41 7.31 -11.24
N GLU A 142 -2.84 8.04 -10.30
CA GLU A 142 -1.55 7.73 -9.68
C GLU A 142 -1.74 7.79 -8.17
N ILE A 143 -1.97 6.62 -7.57
CA ILE A 143 -2.34 6.48 -6.16
C ILE A 143 -1.24 5.72 -5.43
N ALA A 144 -0.70 6.31 -4.36
CA ALA A 144 0.16 5.60 -3.43
C ALA A 144 -0.69 4.94 -2.35
N VAL A 145 -0.40 3.69 -2.02
CA VAL A 145 -1.05 2.94 -0.95
C VAL A 145 0.00 2.59 0.09
N VAL A 146 -0.14 3.11 1.31
CA VAL A 146 0.76 2.82 2.44
C VAL A 146 0.05 1.92 3.45
N SER A 147 0.49 0.67 3.57
CA SER A 147 -0.12 -0.32 4.47
C SER A 147 0.94 -1.29 5.04
N HIS A 148 0.55 -2.51 5.37
CA HIS A 148 1.35 -3.53 6.03
C HIS A 148 1.70 -4.66 5.08
N GLY A 149 2.77 -5.41 5.36
CA GLY A 149 3.25 -6.49 4.50
C GLY A 149 2.18 -7.55 4.26
N GLY A 150 1.62 -8.10 5.34
CA GLY A 150 0.57 -9.12 5.27
C GLY A 150 -0.66 -8.68 4.48
N PHE A 151 -1.20 -7.48 4.74
CA PHE A 151 -2.35 -6.95 4.00
C PHE A 151 -2.07 -6.80 2.49
N LEU A 152 -0.93 -6.20 2.14
CA LEU A 152 -0.55 -5.98 0.74
C LEU A 152 -0.32 -7.31 0.02
N GLN A 153 0.34 -8.26 0.67
CA GLN A 153 0.60 -9.59 0.13
C GLN A 153 -0.70 -10.34 -0.16
N GLN A 154 -1.59 -10.46 0.82
CA GLN A 154 -2.84 -11.19 0.64
C GLN A 154 -3.75 -10.52 -0.40
N THR A 155 -3.76 -9.18 -0.43
CA THR A 155 -4.46 -8.43 -1.49
C THR A 155 -3.92 -8.76 -2.88
N LEU A 156 -2.59 -8.75 -3.05
CA LEU A 156 -1.93 -9.04 -4.32
C LEU A 156 -2.17 -10.48 -4.79
N LEU A 157 -2.12 -11.45 -3.88
CA LEU A 157 -2.45 -12.86 -4.18
C LEU A 157 -3.91 -12.97 -4.66
N ALA A 158 -4.85 -12.37 -3.94
CA ALA A 158 -6.28 -12.43 -4.26
C ALA A 158 -6.63 -11.85 -5.64
N ILE A 159 -5.97 -10.78 -6.06
CA ILE A 159 -6.17 -10.19 -7.40
C ILE A 159 -5.32 -10.89 -8.47
N GLY A 160 -4.13 -11.39 -8.13
CA GLY A 160 -3.25 -12.14 -9.03
C GLY A 160 -3.89 -13.43 -9.50
N HIS A 161 -4.55 -14.18 -8.59
CA HIS A 161 -5.34 -15.36 -8.94
C HIS A 161 -6.53 -15.06 -9.86
N LYS A 162 -7.08 -13.84 -9.85
CA LYS A 162 -8.20 -13.41 -10.72
C LYS A 162 -7.74 -12.85 -12.07
N CYS A 163 -6.48 -12.44 -12.17
CA CYS A 163 -5.87 -11.92 -13.40
C CYS A 163 -5.24 -12.99 -14.30
N HIS A 164 -5.48 -14.28 -14.03
CA HIS A 164 -5.08 -15.37 -14.90
C HIS A 164 -6.27 -15.84 -15.77
N PRO A 165 -6.44 -15.32 -17.00
CA PRO A 165 -6.97 -16.14 -18.07
C PRO A 165 -5.80 -16.96 -18.65
N LEU A 166 -6.02 -18.25 -18.94
CA LEU A 166 -5.12 -19.15 -19.67
C LEU A 166 -3.97 -19.78 -18.88
N VAL A 167 -4.29 -20.79 -18.06
CA VAL A 167 -3.69 -22.12 -18.27
C VAL A 167 -4.84 -23.12 -18.26
N ASP A 168 -5.64 -23.10 -19.33
CA ASP A 168 -6.41 -24.28 -19.71
C ASP A 168 -5.53 -25.10 -20.64
N GLY A 169 -5.37 -26.38 -20.31
CA GLY A 169 -5.11 -27.44 -21.29
C GLY A 169 -3.65 -27.69 -21.66
N ASP A 170 -3.14 -28.77 -21.07
CA ASP A 170 -2.65 -29.95 -21.79
C ASP A 170 -1.17 -30.30 -21.69
N ASN A 171 -0.99 -31.54 -21.22
CA ASN A 171 0.14 -32.44 -21.40
C ASN A 171 1.36 -32.26 -20.50
N LEU A 172 1.18 -32.63 -19.24
CA LEU A 172 2.18 -33.46 -18.56
C LEU A 172 1.62 -34.86 -18.37
N THR A 173 1.89 -35.75 -19.31
CA THR A 173 2.23 -37.16 -19.02
C THR A 173 3.14 -37.73 -20.11
N PRO A 174 3.97 -38.73 -19.78
CA PRO A 174 4.60 -39.05 -18.50
C PRO A 174 6.07 -38.60 -18.43
#